data_AF-A0A370QF40-F1
#
_entry.id   AF-A0A370QF40-F1
#
_cell.length_a   1.000
_cell.length_b   1.000
_cell.length_c   1.000
_cell.angle_alpha   90.00
_cell.angle_beta   90.00
_cell.angle_gamma   90.00
#
_symmetry.space_group_name_H-M   'P 1'
#
loop_
_entity.id
_entity.type
_entity.pdbx_description
1 polymer ?
#
loop_
_entity_poly.entity_id
_entity_poly.type
_entity_poly.pdbx_seq_one_letter_code
_entity_poly.pdbx_strand_id
1 'polypeptide(L)'
;MKNLLITLCLCVVAKTLFAQSRQAPEVPSPIIFVYDASGSMWGQMEGKTKMEIASSVLSTSINNFAENQQIGLVAYGHRKKGDCRDVETLLPLTNTSKVKVSSAVKAIKPLGKTPLAHSAEKVIGQLRTRKEKATIVLITDGIESCDGDICKVVSAAKKEGIDFKLHIVGFGLKEGETSQLKCAAKAGDGNYYDAADAGGLSDAMTDVAVQTVDKPAGNLGVFVLKDGKPLDADVQAYLSGTKNKADAGRTYKDTTYLYLPQATYDLEVKQHGFNSISPIVIKGVKTLNEEVTYKTVSLDGAKLNVSVFNNGTLWDSQVRIATPDGKLVAGSRTYGKPKELQIDAGTYNVTVIARDIHGLEKEYVIENVAVGNGEVTEVSHNFKTGTAILGATYQEQPFDAHIDIKEVSTGKSVYAFRTRKRNLELLLNPGTYEVSFWEPNAYNKTAKGVTFTIEVKEGKTLTKTAEVK
;
A
#
# COMPACT_ATOMS: atom_id res chain seq x y z
N MET A 1 -68.74 -40.48 -6.68
CA MET A 1 -68.01 -39.96 -5.51
C MET A 1 -66.61 -39.54 -5.95
N LYS A 2 -66.24 -38.29 -5.63
CA LYS A 2 -64.88 -37.70 -5.56
C LYS A 2 -64.12 -37.38 -6.86
N ASN A 3 -64.26 -36.11 -7.26
CA ASN A 3 -63.23 -35.11 -7.59
C ASN A 3 -61.78 -35.61 -7.75
N LEU A 4 -61.08 -35.16 -8.80
CA LEU A 4 -60.07 -34.08 -8.65
C LEU A 4 -59.57 -33.54 -10.00
N LEU A 5 -59.75 -32.22 -10.20
CA LEU A 5 -59.01 -31.38 -11.14
C LEU A 5 -57.51 -31.39 -10.79
N ILE A 6 -56.64 -31.51 -11.79
CA ILE A 6 -55.28 -30.94 -11.73
C ILE A 6 -55.02 -30.19 -13.04
N THR A 7 -55.26 -28.89 -12.99
CA THR A 7 -54.86 -27.93 -14.03
C THR A 7 -53.39 -27.61 -13.84
N LEU A 8 -52.53 -28.09 -14.75
CA LEU A 8 -51.10 -27.83 -14.74
C LEU A 8 -50.85 -26.38 -15.21
N CYS A 9 -50.64 -25.46 -14.26
CA CYS A 9 -50.28 -24.08 -14.52
C CYS A 9 -48.80 -24.01 -14.92
N LEU A 10 -48.52 -23.83 -16.21
CA LEU A 10 -47.17 -23.71 -16.77
C LEU A 10 -46.68 -22.26 -16.55
N CYS A 11 -46.08 -21.99 -15.38
CA CYS A 11 -45.38 -20.72 -15.14
C CYS A 11 -44.06 -20.69 -15.95
N VAL A 12 -44.10 -20.08 -17.13
CA VAL A 12 -42.89 -19.71 -17.89
C VAL A 12 -42.21 -18.54 -17.18
N VAL A 13 -41.27 -18.84 -16.28
CA VAL A 13 -40.33 -17.85 -15.75
C VAL A 13 -39.32 -17.54 -16.84
N ALA A 14 -39.57 -16.48 -17.60
CA ALA A 14 -38.58 -15.92 -18.52
C ALA A 14 -37.39 -15.39 -17.70
N LYS A 15 -36.34 -16.20 -17.59
CA LYS A 15 -35.04 -15.73 -17.09
C LYS A 15 -34.45 -14.78 -18.13
N THR A 16 -34.65 -13.48 -17.93
CA THR A 16 -33.82 -12.47 -18.57
C THR A 16 -32.39 -12.64 -18.06
N LEU A 17 -31.60 -13.37 -18.84
CA LEU A 17 -30.14 -13.36 -18.74
C LEU A 17 -29.68 -11.95 -19.08
N PHE A 18 -29.45 -11.12 -18.06
CA PHE A 18 -28.53 -10.00 -18.18
C PHE A 18 -27.16 -10.60 -18.48
N ALA A 19 -26.82 -10.68 -19.76
CA ALA A 19 -25.45 -10.90 -20.17
C ALA A 19 -24.64 -9.74 -19.60
N GLN A 20 -23.87 -10.00 -18.55
CA GLN A 20 -22.77 -9.14 -18.16
C GLN A 20 -21.84 -9.06 -19.36
N SER A 21 -21.93 -7.99 -20.15
CA SER A 21 -20.89 -7.67 -21.11
C SER A 21 -19.62 -7.48 -20.29
N ARG A 22 -18.72 -8.47 -20.31
CA ARG A 22 -17.32 -8.23 -19.96
C ARG A 22 -16.85 -7.21 -20.99
N GLN A 23 -16.80 -5.93 -20.62
CA GLN A 23 -16.08 -4.95 -21.39
C GLN A 23 -14.66 -5.51 -21.52
N ALA A 24 -14.24 -5.79 -22.77
CA ALA A 24 -12.85 -6.09 -23.04
C ALA A 24 -12.01 -4.91 -22.51
N PRO A 25 -10.81 -5.16 -21.96
CA PRO A 25 -9.95 -4.08 -21.50
C PRO A 25 -9.80 -3.06 -22.62
N GLU A 26 -10.17 -1.80 -22.36
CA GLU A 26 -9.99 -0.72 -23.32
C GLU A 26 -8.49 -0.63 -23.61
N VAL A 27 -8.09 -0.86 -24.86
CA VAL A 27 -6.68 -0.72 -25.26
C VAL A 27 -6.39 0.79 -25.23
N PRO A 28 -5.46 1.27 -24.39
CA PRO A 28 -5.14 2.70 -24.34
C PRO A 28 -4.71 3.21 -25.71
N SER A 29 -5.01 4.47 -26.00
CA SER A 29 -4.51 5.11 -27.20
C SER A 29 -2.98 5.09 -27.20
N PRO A 30 -2.35 4.95 -28.39
CA PRO A 30 -0.90 4.84 -28.47
C PRO A 30 -0.20 6.09 -27.92
N ILE A 31 0.97 5.87 -27.31
CA ILE A 31 1.92 6.93 -26.94
C ILE A 31 3.04 6.94 -27.98
N ILE A 32 3.36 8.11 -28.52
CA ILE A 32 4.38 8.29 -29.56
C ILE A 32 5.50 9.13 -28.99
N PHE A 33 6.67 8.53 -28.83
CA PHE A 33 7.87 9.28 -28.49
C PHE A 33 8.48 9.91 -29.73
N VAL A 34 8.75 11.20 -29.66
CA VAL A 34 9.60 11.92 -30.61
C VAL A 34 10.90 12.25 -29.90
N TYR A 35 11.95 11.54 -30.26
CA TYR A 35 13.22 11.52 -29.55
C TYR A 35 14.26 12.38 -30.26
N ASP A 36 14.82 13.35 -29.54
CA ASP A 36 15.95 14.16 -29.99
C ASP A 36 17.23 13.32 -30.06
N ALA A 37 17.79 13.25 -31.26
CA ALA A 37 19.12 12.73 -31.51
C ALA A 37 19.93 13.70 -32.37
N SER A 38 19.72 15.00 -32.16
CA SER A 38 20.57 16.05 -32.69
C SER A 38 21.95 16.04 -32.01
N GLY A 39 22.94 16.67 -32.64
CA GLY A 39 24.32 16.64 -32.15
C GLY A 39 24.50 17.16 -30.71
N SER A 40 23.61 18.01 -30.20
CA SER A 40 23.66 18.55 -28.82
C SER A 40 23.50 17.47 -27.75
N MET A 41 22.86 16.35 -28.07
CA MET A 41 22.68 15.21 -27.17
C MET A 41 23.99 14.50 -26.76
N TRP A 42 25.12 14.81 -27.42
CA TRP A 42 26.47 14.43 -26.98
C TRP A 42 26.97 15.26 -25.80
N GLY A 43 26.29 16.36 -25.46
CA GLY A 43 26.60 17.19 -24.30
C GLY A 43 26.59 16.38 -23.01
N GLN A 44 27.41 16.80 -22.05
CA GLN A 44 27.56 16.13 -20.76
C GLN A 44 26.57 16.67 -19.73
N MET A 45 26.03 15.77 -18.92
CA MET A 45 25.17 16.04 -17.77
C MET A 45 25.41 14.92 -16.75
N GLU A 46 25.62 15.27 -15.47
CA GLU A 46 25.82 14.28 -14.39
C GLU A 46 26.91 13.22 -14.69
N GLY A 47 27.97 13.61 -15.41
CA GLY A 47 29.07 12.72 -15.77
C GLY A 47 28.75 11.68 -16.85
N LYS A 48 27.61 11.81 -17.54
CA LYS A 48 27.22 11.00 -18.70
C LYS A 48 26.80 11.91 -19.86
N THR A 49 26.66 11.36 -21.05
CA THR A 49 26.02 12.09 -22.15
C THR A 49 24.53 12.24 -21.89
N LYS A 50 23.93 13.35 -22.35
CA LYS A 50 22.48 13.54 -22.32
C LYS A 50 21.74 12.39 -23.01
N MET A 51 22.26 11.89 -24.13
CA MET A 51 21.75 10.69 -24.80
C MET A 51 21.70 9.46 -23.88
N GLU A 52 22.76 9.17 -23.14
CA GLU A 52 22.78 8.01 -22.24
C GLU A 52 21.72 8.13 -21.14
N ILE A 53 21.57 9.33 -20.57
CA ILE A 53 20.56 9.60 -19.54
C ILE A 53 19.16 9.44 -20.14
N ALA A 54 18.85 10.16 -21.22
CA ALA A 54 17.53 10.13 -21.84
C ALA A 54 17.15 8.72 -22.31
N SER A 55 18.09 7.98 -22.91
CA SER A 55 17.89 6.59 -23.33
C SER A 55 17.62 5.67 -22.14
N SER A 56 18.37 5.83 -21.04
CA SER A 56 18.19 5.03 -19.83
C SER A 56 16.87 5.32 -19.14
N VAL A 57 16.51 6.60 -18.97
CA VAL A 57 15.25 7.01 -18.34
C VAL A 57 14.08 6.54 -19.19
N LEU A 58 14.05 6.85 -20.49
CA LEU A 58 12.97 6.38 -21.37
C LEU A 58 12.83 4.86 -21.37
N SER A 59 13.95 4.12 -21.47
CA SER A 59 13.93 2.65 -21.42
C SER A 59 13.37 2.09 -20.12
N THR A 60 13.55 2.80 -19.01
CA THR A 60 13.09 2.36 -17.68
C THR A 60 11.64 2.77 -17.45
N SER A 61 11.28 4.02 -17.75
CA SER A 61 9.97 4.60 -17.50
C SER A 61 8.86 3.91 -18.28
N ILE A 62 9.11 3.47 -19.53
CA ILE A 62 8.08 2.74 -20.30
C ILE A 62 7.65 1.42 -19.66
N ASN A 63 8.45 0.87 -18.73
CA ASN A 63 8.06 -0.33 -17.99
C ASN A 63 6.91 -0.05 -17.03
N ASN A 64 6.78 1.19 -16.54
CA ASN A 64 5.71 1.61 -15.64
C ASN A 64 4.37 1.85 -16.35
N PHE A 65 4.36 1.92 -17.68
CA PHE A 65 3.11 2.08 -18.45
C PHE A 65 2.28 0.79 -18.40
N ALA A 66 0.98 0.86 -18.73
CA ALA A 66 0.11 -0.32 -18.82
C ALA A 66 0.72 -1.43 -19.71
N GLU A 67 0.46 -2.70 -19.40
CA GLU A 67 1.02 -3.83 -20.16
C GLU A 67 0.60 -3.84 -21.64
N ASN A 68 -0.63 -3.41 -21.92
CA ASN A 68 -1.19 -3.30 -23.26
C ASN A 68 -0.96 -1.92 -23.91
N GLN A 69 -0.17 -1.02 -23.30
CA GLN A 69 0.13 0.29 -23.86
C GLN A 69 0.90 0.14 -25.17
N GLN A 70 0.33 0.65 -26.26
CA GLN A 70 1.01 0.73 -27.55
C GLN A 70 1.97 1.93 -27.57
N ILE A 71 3.20 1.70 -28.04
CA ILE A 71 4.25 2.73 -28.05
C ILE A 71 4.87 2.85 -29.45
N GLY A 72 4.77 4.03 -30.04
CA GLY A 72 5.51 4.42 -31.26
C GLY A 72 6.81 5.15 -30.93
N LEU A 73 7.78 5.07 -31.82
CA LEU A 73 9.05 5.79 -31.68
C LEU A 73 9.43 6.46 -33.01
N VAL A 74 9.57 7.77 -32.96
CA VAL A 74 10.12 8.61 -34.01
C VAL A 74 11.38 9.27 -33.45
N ALA A 75 12.44 9.34 -34.26
CA ALA A 75 13.67 10.02 -33.90
C ALA A 75 14.05 11.01 -35.01
N TYR A 76 14.72 12.10 -34.65
CA TYR A 76 15.25 13.05 -35.61
C TYR A 76 16.74 13.30 -35.38
N GLY A 77 17.44 13.71 -36.45
CA GLY A 77 18.85 14.06 -36.41
C GLY A 77 19.81 12.88 -36.22
N HIS A 78 19.39 11.62 -36.32
CA HIS A 78 20.28 10.49 -35.98
C HIS A 78 21.03 9.86 -37.17
N ARG A 79 20.85 10.34 -38.41
CA ARG A 79 21.41 9.70 -39.63
C ARG A 79 22.25 10.63 -40.49
N LYS A 80 21.86 11.90 -40.61
CA LYS A 80 22.50 12.84 -41.54
C LYS A 80 22.83 14.16 -40.88
N LYS A 81 24.11 14.54 -40.92
CA LYS A 81 24.58 15.83 -40.42
C LYS A 81 24.00 16.96 -41.28
N GLY A 82 23.37 17.95 -40.64
CA GLY A 82 22.86 19.15 -41.30
C GLY A 82 21.54 19.00 -42.07
N ASP A 83 20.94 17.80 -42.11
CA ASP A 83 19.71 17.55 -42.85
C ASP A 83 18.46 17.85 -42.00
N CYS A 84 17.76 18.93 -42.35
CA CYS A 84 16.51 19.33 -41.70
C CYS A 84 15.29 18.45 -42.04
N ARG A 85 15.47 17.43 -42.89
CA ARG A 85 14.48 16.39 -43.18
C ARG A 85 14.80 15.06 -42.51
N ASP A 86 15.86 14.99 -41.70
CA ASP A 86 16.25 13.75 -41.02
C ASP A 86 15.33 13.42 -39.84
N VAL A 87 14.16 12.88 -40.18
CA VAL A 87 13.17 12.35 -39.24
C VAL A 87 12.81 10.94 -39.66
N GLU A 88 12.90 9.96 -38.76
CA GLU A 88 12.62 8.55 -39.01
C GLU A 88 11.61 8.00 -38.01
N THR A 89 10.64 7.24 -38.51
CA THR A 89 9.79 6.40 -37.66
C THR A 89 10.50 5.07 -37.46
N LEU A 90 11.11 4.89 -36.28
CA LEU A 90 11.86 3.69 -35.92
C LEU A 90 10.93 2.54 -35.54
N LEU A 91 9.84 2.86 -34.83
CA LEU A 91 8.82 1.90 -34.43
C LEU A 91 7.44 2.44 -34.79
N PRO A 92 6.59 1.65 -35.47
CA PRO A 92 5.23 2.06 -35.79
C PRO A 92 4.36 2.16 -34.53
N LEU A 93 3.19 2.79 -34.69
CA LEU A 93 2.20 2.99 -33.62
C LEU A 93 1.66 1.68 -33.03
N THR A 94 1.54 0.64 -33.86
CA THR A 94 0.90 -0.63 -33.49
C THR A 94 1.92 -1.76 -33.36
N ASN A 95 1.61 -2.74 -32.50
CA ASN A 95 2.36 -4.00 -32.32
C ASN A 95 3.83 -3.84 -31.85
N THR A 96 4.10 -2.79 -31.08
CA THR A 96 5.42 -2.52 -30.51
C THR A 96 5.46 -2.99 -29.06
N SER A 97 6.44 -3.85 -28.72
CA SER A 97 6.69 -4.26 -27.33
C SER A 97 7.65 -3.29 -26.65
N LYS A 98 7.54 -3.13 -25.33
CA LYS A 98 8.45 -2.30 -24.51
C LYS A 98 9.92 -2.64 -24.75
N VAL A 99 10.25 -3.94 -24.90
CA VAL A 99 11.60 -4.42 -25.23
C VAL A 99 12.11 -3.89 -26.57
N LYS A 100 11.26 -3.83 -27.60
CA LYS A 100 11.62 -3.25 -28.91
C LYS A 100 11.89 -1.76 -28.78
N VAL A 101 11.08 -1.03 -28.00
CA VAL A 101 11.30 0.40 -27.72
C VAL A 101 12.65 0.61 -27.04
N SER A 102 12.93 -0.05 -25.92
CA SER A 102 14.22 0.08 -25.23
C SER A 102 15.40 -0.25 -26.14
N SER A 103 15.27 -1.27 -26.98
CA SER A 103 16.33 -1.67 -27.92
C SER A 103 16.56 -0.62 -29.00
N ALA A 104 15.48 -0.08 -29.58
CA ALA A 104 15.57 0.95 -30.61
C ALA A 104 16.19 2.24 -30.05
N VAL A 105 15.74 2.71 -28.89
CA VAL A 105 16.27 3.93 -28.26
C VAL A 105 17.76 3.82 -27.95
N LYS A 106 18.23 2.65 -27.48
CA LYS A 106 19.65 2.39 -27.22
C LYS A 106 20.52 2.32 -28.47
N ALA A 107 19.94 2.06 -29.63
CA ALA A 107 20.66 1.98 -30.90
C ALA A 107 20.82 3.36 -31.59
N ILE A 108 20.07 4.37 -31.15
CA ILE A 108 20.11 5.73 -31.71
C ILE A 108 21.46 6.37 -31.39
N LYS A 109 22.06 7.03 -32.40
CA LYS A 109 23.28 7.80 -32.25
C LYS A 109 23.05 9.25 -32.69
N PRO A 110 23.32 10.24 -31.83
CA PRO A 110 23.09 11.63 -32.19
C PRO A 110 24.04 12.15 -33.27
N LEU A 111 23.56 12.99 -34.19
CA LEU A 111 24.41 13.47 -35.30
C LEU A 111 24.02 14.84 -35.88
N GLY A 112 22.72 15.10 -36.04
CA GLY A 112 22.16 16.06 -36.98
C GLY A 112 21.56 17.29 -36.31
N LYS A 113 20.60 17.90 -37.01
CA LYS A 113 19.88 19.11 -36.60
C LYS A 113 18.64 18.76 -35.76
N THR A 114 17.93 19.78 -35.29
CA THR A 114 16.74 19.69 -34.42
C THR A 114 15.48 20.17 -35.18
N PRO A 115 14.95 19.41 -36.16
CA PRO A 115 13.79 19.81 -36.96
C PRO A 115 12.46 19.53 -36.24
N LEU A 116 12.16 20.30 -35.18
CA LEU A 116 11.00 20.07 -34.30
C LEU A 116 9.67 20.16 -35.05
N ALA A 117 9.48 21.21 -35.84
CA ALA A 117 8.24 21.44 -36.59
C ALA A 117 7.99 20.33 -37.62
N HIS A 118 9.03 19.91 -38.33
CA HIS A 118 8.91 18.84 -39.33
C HIS A 118 8.68 17.46 -38.65
N SER A 119 9.26 17.24 -37.48
CA SER A 119 9.02 16.02 -36.70
C SER A 119 7.57 15.94 -36.22
N ALA A 120 7.04 17.04 -35.70
CA ALA A 120 5.63 17.15 -35.31
C ALA A 120 4.72 16.96 -36.53
N GLU A 121 5.00 17.61 -37.66
CA GLU A 121 4.24 17.47 -38.90
C GLU A 121 4.19 16.02 -39.39
N LYS A 122 5.31 15.29 -39.32
CA LYS A 122 5.38 13.88 -39.71
C LYS A 122 4.50 12.99 -38.83
N VAL A 123 4.58 13.15 -37.51
CA VAL A 123 3.78 12.35 -36.56
C VAL A 123 2.30 12.68 -36.69
N ILE A 124 1.95 13.97 -36.68
CA ILE A 124 0.57 14.42 -36.85
C ILE A 124 0.01 13.97 -38.20
N GLY A 125 0.82 14.00 -39.27
CA GLY A 125 0.45 13.47 -40.58
C GLY A 125 0.08 11.99 -40.54
N GLN A 126 0.83 11.18 -39.79
CA GLN A 126 0.51 9.76 -39.59
C GLN A 126 -0.83 9.58 -38.88
N LEU A 127 -1.09 10.35 -37.82
CA LEU A 127 -2.37 10.33 -37.10
C LEU A 127 -3.53 10.75 -38.01
N ARG A 128 -3.34 11.82 -38.80
CA ARG A 128 -4.31 12.32 -39.78
C ARG A 128 -4.69 11.23 -40.79
N THR A 129 -3.70 10.56 -41.38
CA THR A 129 -3.94 9.50 -42.38
C THR A 129 -4.65 8.29 -41.77
N ARG A 130 -4.31 7.94 -40.53
CA ARG A 130 -4.87 6.77 -39.83
C ARG A 130 -6.21 7.02 -39.14
N LYS A 131 -6.56 8.30 -38.92
CA LYS A 131 -7.69 8.72 -38.08
C LYS A 131 -7.61 8.11 -36.67
N GLU A 132 -6.39 8.01 -36.14
CA GLU A 132 -6.11 7.50 -34.80
C GLU A 132 -5.84 8.68 -33.86
N LYS A 133 -6.32 8.58 -32.62
CA LYS A 133 -5.90 9.49 -31.55
C LYS A 133 -4.64 8.98 -30.87
N ALA A 134 -3.78 9.88 -30.40
CA ALA A 134 -2.54 9.50 -29.72
C ALA A 134 -2.05 10.56 -28.72
N THR A 135 -1.24 10.12 -27.76
CA THR A 135 -0.42 11.02 -26.93
C THR A 135 0.95 11.11 -27.56
N ILE A 136 1.41 12.31 -27.89
CA ILE A 136 2.74 12.58 -28.42
C ILE A 136 3.60 13.12 -27.29
N VAL A 137 4.80 12.57 -27.13
CA VAL A 137 5.79 12.98 -26.12
C VAL A 137 7.07 13.33 -26.83
N LEU A 138 7.33 14.63 -26.95
CA LEU A 138 8.55 15.16 -27.57
C LEU A 138 9.61 15.38 -26.50
N ILE A 139 10.73 14.66 -26.58
CA ILE A 139 11.89 14.84 -25.70
C ILE A 139 12.93 15.60 -26.51
N THR A 140 13.35 16.78 -26.05
CA THR A 140 14.25 17.67 -26.79
C THR A 140 15.27 18.35 -25.87
N ASP A 141 16.54 18.39 -26.27
CA ASP A 141 17.61 19.10 -25.56
C ASP A 141 18.01 20.41 -26.23
N GLY A 142 17.38 20.70 -27.38
CA GLY A 142 17.55 21.93 -28.15
C GLY A 142 16.24 22.60 -28.52
N ILE A 143 16.38 23.79 -29.11
CA ILE A 143 15.33 24.50 -29.81
C ILE A 143 15.39 24.20 -31.31
N GLU A 144 14.35 24.63 -32.03
CA GLU A 144 14.28 24.49 -33.48
C GLU A 144 15.52 25.10 -34.16
N SER A 145 16.17 24.33 -35.04
CA SER A 145 17.37 24.75 -35.77
C SER A 145 17.26 24.62 -37.30
N CYS A 146 16.03 24.44 -37.78
CA CYS A 146 15.67 24.24 -39.18
C CYS A 146 14.55 25.18 -39.66
N ASP A 147 14.49 26.39 -39.09
CA ASP A 147 13.56 27.47 -39.48
C ASP A 147 12.07 27.10 -39.39
N GLY A 148 11.75 26.09 -38.57
CA GLY A 148 10.39 25.60 -38.35
C GLY A 148 9.60 26.40 -37.31
N ASP A 149 8.27 26.20 -37.31
CA ASP A 149 7.43 26.70 -36.22
C ASP A 149 6.50 25.62 -35.67
N ILE A 150 6.97 24.89 -34.65
CA ILE A 150 6.22 23.78 -34.06
C ILE A 150 4.90 24.25 -33.45
N CYS A 151 4.83 25.45 -32.86
CA CYS A 151 3.58 25.93 -32.29
C CYS A 151 2.52 26.17 -33.36
N LYS A 152 2.91 26.71 -34.53
CA LYS A 152 2.00 26.86 -35.68
C LYS A 152 1.54 25.51 -36.22
N VAL A 153 2.46 24.54 -36.38
CA VAL A 153 2.13 23.18 -36.85
C VAL A 153 1.09 22.53 -35.94
N VAL A 154 1.32 22.55 -34.63
CA VAL A 154 0.42 21.93 -33.64
C VAL A 154 -0.92 22.66 -33.57
N SER A 155 -0.90 23.99 -33.56
CA SER A 155 -2.13 24.79 -33.54
C SER A 155 -3.00 24.57 -34.78
N ALA A 156 -2.39 24.46 -35.96
CA ALA A 156 -3.10 24.17 -37.21
C ALA A 156 -3.74 22.77 -37.16
N ALA A 157 -2.98 21.77 -36.73
CA ALA A 157 -3.46 20.40 -36.60
C ALA A 157 -4.65 20.27 -35.64
N LYS A 158 -4.64 20.99 -34.52
CA LYS A 158 -5.74 20.99 -33.55
C LYS A 158 -6.98 21.71 -34.09
N LYS A 159 -6.80 22.79 -34.87
CA LYS A 159 -7.90 23.46 -35.59
C LYS A 159 -8.53 22.57 -36.68
N GLU A 160 -7.74 21.68 -37.27
CA GLU A 160 -8.23 20.66 -38.21
C GLU A 160 -9.03 19.53 -37.52
N GLY A 161 -9.07 19.50 -36.18
CA GLY A 161 -9.79 18.48 -35.42
C GLY A 161 -9.03 17.16 -35.25
N ILE A 162 -7.71 17.14 -35.45
CA ILE A 162 -6.89 15.95 -35.20
C ILE A 162 -6.80 15.74 -33.68
N ASP A 163 -7.23 14.58 -33.22
CA ASP A 163 -7.29 14.26 -31.79
C ASP A 163 -5.95 13.73 -31.28
N PHE A 164 -5.14 14.61 -30.71
CA PHE A 164 -3.92 14.22 -30.04
C PHE A 164 -3.67 15.13 -28.84
N LYS A 165 -2.89 14.61 -27.90
CA LYS A 165 -2.26 15.41 -26.84
C LYS A 165 -0.76 15.51 -27.10
N LEU A 166 -0.15 16.68 -26.90
CA LEU A 166 1.31 16.87 -27.05
C LEU A 166 1.96 17.32 -25.75
N HIS A 167 2.72 16.41 -25.14
CA HIS A 167 3.65 16.75 -24.08
C HIS A 167 5.03 17.05 -24.67
N ILE A 168 5.73 18.02 -24.09
CA ILE A 168 7.11 18.34 -24.45
C ILE A 168 7.96 18.33 -23.20
N VAL A 169 9.03 17.54 -23.21
CA VAL A 169 10.03 17.49 -22.15
C VAL A 169 11.29 18.17 -22.67
N GLY A 170 11.58 19.36 -22.13
CA GLY A 170 12.83 20.06 -22.37
C GLY A 170 13.93 19.51 -21.47
N PHE A 171 14.90 18.79 -22.04
CA PHE A 171 15.91 18.07 -21.29
C PHE A 171 17.26 18.80 -21.27
N GLY A 172 17.62 19.40 -20.15
CA GLY A 172 18.86 20.15 -20.00
C GLY A 172 18.94 21.37 -20.92
N LEU A 173 17.81 22.05 -21.13
CA LEU A 173 17.73 23.32 -21.84
C LEU A 173 18.12 24.48 -20.91
N LYS A 174 18.70 25.54 -21.49
CA LYS A 174 18.99 26.77 -20.75
C LYS A 174 17.72 27.62 -20.61
N GLU A 175 17.60 28.35 -19.51
CA GLU A 175 16.51 29.30 -19.30
C GLU A 175 16.48 30.35 -20.42
N GLY A 176 15.28 30.65 -20.94
CA GLY A 176 15.03 31.79 -21.83
C GLY A 176 14.56 31.46 -23.25
N GLU A 177 14.76 30.23 -23.76
CA GLU A 177 14.46 29.88 -25.16
C GLU A 177 13.32 28.83 -25.33
N THR A 178 12.45 28.68 -24.32
CA THR A 178 11.44 27.59 -24.29
C THR A 178 10.02 28.03 -24.67
N SER A 179 9.84 29.28 -25.09
CA SER A 179 8.53 29.89 -25.38
C SER A 179 7.75 29.14 -26.46
N GLN A 180 8.42 28.74 -27.54
CA GLN A 180 7.81 28.00 -28.64
C GLN A 180 7.40 26.58 -28.24
N LEU A 181 8.20 25.92 -27.39
CA LEU A 181 7.88 24.60 -26.84
C LEU A 181 6.66 24.69 -25.92
N LYS A 182 6.64 25.66 -24.99
CA LYS A 182 5.49 25.91 -24.11
C LYS A 182 4.22 26.21 -24.91
N CYS A 183 4.34 27.01 -25.97
CA CYS A 183 3.26 27.31 -26.91
C CYS A 183 2.72 26.04 -27.57
N ALA A 184 3.61 25.20 -28.11
CA ALA A 184 3.24 23.96 -28.79
C ALA A 184 2.59 22.94 -27.85
N ALA A 185 3.14 22.72 -26.66
CA ALA A 185 2.56 21.82 -25.67
C ALA A 185 1.14 22.27 -25.29
N LYS A 186 0.96 23.55 -24.98
CA LYS A 186 -0.34 24.14 -24.67
C LYS A 186 -1.31 24.03 -25.85
N ALA A 187 -0.87 24.33 -27.06
CA ALA A 187 -1.71 24.23 -28.26
C ALA A 187 -2.18 22.79 -28.51
N GLY A 188 -1.35 21.81 -28.18
CA GLY A 188 -1.67 20.38 -28.26
C GLY A 188 -2.34 19.82 -27.01
N ASP A 189 -2.96 20.63 -26.15
CA ASP A 189 -3.64 20.22 -24.91
C ASP A 189 -2.78 19.41 -23.92
N GLY A 190 -1.45 19.50 -24.01
CA GLY A 190 -0.52 18.82 -23.12
C GLY A 190 0.32 19.78 -22.29
N ASN A 191 1.34 19.23 -21.65
CA ASN A 191 2.19 19.95 -20.71
C ASN A 191 3.63 20.08 -21.20
N TYR A 192 4.24 21.20 -20.83
CA TYR A 192 5.67 21.41 -20.97
C TYR A 192 6.35 21.10 -19.65
N TYR A 193 7.32 20.18 -19.67
CA TYR A 193 8.13 19.81 -18.53
C TYR A 193 9.55 20.32 -18.72
N ASP A 194 10.08 20.98 -17.70
CA ASP A 194 11.47 21.41 -17.66
C ASP A 194 12.29 20.39 -16.86
N ALA A 195 13.03 19.55 -17.57
CA ALA A 195 13.81 18.46 -17.00
C ALA A 195 15.28 18.86 -16.97
N ALA A 196 15.74 19.42 -15.84
CA ALA A 196 17.11 19.87 -15.67
C ALA A 196 18.12 18.70 -15.57
N ASP A 197 17.66 17.51 -15.17
CA ASP A 197 18.49 16.33 -14.89
C ASP A 197 17.71 15.02 -15.13
N ALA A 198 18.35 13.87 -14.82
CA ALA A 198 17.74 12.55 -14.96
C ALA A 198 16.48 12.36 -14.10
N GLY A 199 16.44 12.97 -12.91
CA GLY A 199 15.30 12.92 -12.00
C GLY A 199 14.09 13.65 -12.59
N GLY A 200 14.29 14.89 -13.02
CA GLY A 200 13.23 15.68 -13.67
C GLY A 200 12.68 15.03 -14.95
N LEU A 201 13.54 14.35 -15.73
CA LEU A 201 13.08 13.56 -16.88
C LEU A 201 12.24 12.36 -16.43
N SER A 202 12.62 11.67 -15.36
CA SER A 202 11.86 10.54 -14.81
C SER A 202 10.49 10.98 -14.27
N ASP A 203 10.43 12.12 -13.60
CA ASP A 203 9.19 12.69 -13.07
C ASP A 203 8.24 13.07 -14.22
N ALA A 204 8.76 13.77 -15.24
CA ALA A 204 7.99 14.11 -16.43
C ALA A 204 7.43 12.86 -17.14
N MET A 205 8.22 11.79 -17.23
CA MET A 205 7.79 10.52 -17.81
C MET A 205 6.70 9.81 -16.98
N THR A 206 6.71 10.01 -15.65
CA THR A 206 5.66 9.50 -14.76
C THR A 206 4.36 10.26 -14.96
N ASP A 207 4.40 11.59 -15.07
CA ASP A 207 3.23 12.41 -15.36
C ASP A 207 2.62 12.09 -16.73
N VAL A 208 3.47 11.92 -17.75
CA VAL A 208 3.05 11.54 -19.11
C VAL A 208 2.30 10.20 -19.12
N ALA A 209 2.67 9.26 -18.25
CA ALA A 209 2.02 7.94 -18.16
C ALA A 209 0.52 8.06 -17.85
N VAL A 210 0.13 9.07 -17.06
CA VAL A 210 -1.23 9.24 -16.55
C VAL A 210 -2.01 10.36 -17.25
N GLN A 211 -1.34 11.25 -17.98
CA GLN A 211 -1.96 12.40 -18.65
C GLN A 211 -2.17 12.17 -20.16
N THR A 212 -2.60 11.00 -20.59
CA THR A 212 -2.72 10.66 -22.02
C THR A 212 -3.85 11.44 -22.73
N VAL A 213 -3.95 11.27 -24.05
CA VAL A 213 -5.06 11.76 -24.90
C VAL A 213 -6.39 11.11 -24.55
N ASP A 214 -6.35 9.94 -23.90
CA ASP A 214 -7.56 9.27 -23.45
C ASP A 214 -8.21 10.12 -22.37
N LYS A 215 -9.43 10.57 -22.64
CA LYS A 215 -10.32 11.00 -21.58
C LYS A 215 -10.73 9.74 -20.84
N PRO A 216 -10.39 9.57 -19.55
CA PRO A 216 -10.78 8.38 -18.83
C PRO A 216 -12.31 8.22 -18.93
N ALA A 217 -12.77 7.00 -19.18
CA ALA A 217 -14.21 6.70 -19.23
C ALA A 217 -14.92 7.03 -17.90
N GLY A 218 -14.16 7.27 -16.82
CA GLY A 218 -14.63 7.66 -15.49
C GLY A 218 -14.30 9.10 -15.11
N ASN A 219 -15.19 9.71 -14.32
CA ASN A 219 -15.08 11.07 -13.80
C ASN A 219 -14.54 11.14 -12.35
N LEU A 220 -14.12 10.00 -11.78
CA LEU A 220 -13.39 9.96 -10.51
C LEU A 220 -12.12 9.13 -10.67
N GLY A 221 -10.95 9.76 -10.60
CA GLY A 221 -9.65 9.11 -10.48
C GLY A 221 -9.31 8.84 -9.02
N VAL A 222 -8.96 7.59 -8.69
CA VAL A 222 -8.53 7.19 -7.34
C VAL A 222 -7.13 6.61 -7.41
N PHE A 223 -6.20 7.26 -6.71
CA PHE A 223 -4.81 6.84 -6.55
C PHE A 223 -4.56 6.40 -5.11
N VAL A 224 -3.80 5.33 -4.91
CA VAL A 224 -3.62 4.72 -3.58
C VAL A 224 -2.15 4.63 -3.22
N LEU A 225 -1.82 5.14 -2.03
CA LEU A 225 -0.49 5.13 -1.45
C LEU A 225 -0.44 4.24 -0.21
N LYS A 226 0.74 3.69 0.09
CA LYS A 226 1.10 3.08 1.38
C LYS A 226 2.56 3.38 1.68
N ASP A 227 2.80 3.96 2.84
CA ASP A 227 4.08 4.50 3.30
C ASP A 227 4.71 5.44 2.25
N GLY A 228 3.87 6.29 1.64
CA GLY A 228 4.26 7.22 0.57
C GLY A 228 4.58 6.58 -0.79
N LYS A 229 4.34 5.28 -0.98
CA LYS A 229 4.59 4.57 -2.25
C LYS A 229 3.29 4.10 -2.92
N PRO A 230 3.22 4.03 -4.26
CA PRO A 230 2.03 3.54 -4.96
C PRO A 230 1.70 2.09 -4.60
N LEU A 231 0.42 1.81 -4.30
CA LEU A 231 -0.09 0.51 -3.88
C LEU A 231 -1.19 -0.01 -4.81
N ASP A 232 -1.16 -1.32 -5.07
CA ASP A 232 -2.23 -2.02 -5.76
C ASP A 232 -3.40 -2.32 -4.81
N ALA A 233 -4.58 -1.85 -5.18
CA ALA A 233 -5.75 -1.77 -4.33
C ALA A 233 -7.04 -1.92 -5.15
N ASP A 234 -8.05 -2.53 -4.53
CA ASP A 234 -9.42 -2.55 -5.03
C ASP A 234 -10.16 -1.33 -4.48
N VAL A 235 -10.88 -0.64 -5.35
CA VAL A 235 -11.72 0.53 -5.04
C VAL A 235 -13.16 0.20 -5.40
N GLN A 236 -14.09 0.38 -4.48
CA GLN A 236 -15.52 0.21 -4.70
C GLN A 236 -16.26 1.46 -4.24
N ALA A 237 -17.00 2.09 -5.15
CA ALA A 237 -17.86 3.22 -4.82
C ALA A 237 -19.29 2.78 -4.50
N TYR A 238 -19.88 3.41 -3.50
CA TYR A 238 -21.28 3.27 -3.09
C TYR A 238 -21.95 4.63 -3.07
N LEU A 239 -23.23 4.70 -3.43
CA LEU A 239 -24.02 5.91 -3.21
C LEU A 239 -24.04 6.22 -1.70
N SER A 240 -23.66 7.45 -1.32
CA SER A 240 -23.34 7.78 0.07
C SER A 240 -24.47 7.43 1.04
N GLY A 241 -24.11 6.79 2.15
CA GLY A 241 -25.05 6.33 3.17
C GLY A 241 -25.87 5.08 2.79
N THR A 242 -25.59 4.44 1.65
CA THR A 242 -26.32 3.25 1.19
C THR A 242 -25.38 2.07 0.89
N LYS A 243 -25.94 0.89 0.63
CA LYS A 243 -25.20 -0.28 0.11
C LYS A 243 -25.24 -0.39 -1.41
N ASN A 244 -25.75 0.62 -2.10
CA ASN A 244 -25.91 0.60 -3.55
C ASN A 244 -24.55 0.82 -4.22
N LYS A 245 -24.00 -0.25 -4.80
CA LYS A 245 -22.76 -0.19 -5.57
C LYS A 245 -22.96 0.63 -6.83
N ALA A 246 -22.05 1.56 -7.07
CA ALA A 246 -22.07 2.43 -8.24
C ALA A 246 -21.08 1.94 -9.30
N ASP A 247 -19.80 1.88 -8.95
CA ASP A 247 -18.74 1.40 -9.81
C ASP A 247 -17.56 0.86 -8.98
N ALA A 248 -16.69 0.07 -9.59
CA ALA A 248 -15.50 -0.48 -8.95
C ALA A 248 -14.32 -0.58 -9.92
N GLY A 249 -13.11 -0.53 -9.37
CA GLY A 249 -11.88 -0.56 -10.14
C GLY A 249 -10.70 -1.07 -9.32
N ARG A 250 -9.61 -1.39 -10.01
CA ARG A 250 -8.35 -1.81 -9.38
C ARG A 250 -7.25 -0.87 -9.84
N THR A 251 -6.43 -0.42 -8.91
CA THR A 251 -5.40 0.59 -9.18
C THR A 251 -4.21 0.05 -9.95
N TYR A 252 -3.80 -1.21 -9.77
CA TYR A 252 -2.56 -1.75 -10.37
C TYR A 252 -1.32 -0.91 -10.05
N LYS A 253 -1.28 -0.27 -8.86
CA LYS A 253 -0.28 0.73 -8.44
C LYS A 253 -0.31 2.05 -9.22
N ASP A 254 -1.40 2.33 -9.91
CA ASP A 254 -1.67 3.55 -10.65
C ASP A 254 -3.08 4.09 -10.30
N THR A 255 -3.56 5.11 -10.99
CA THR A 255 -4.89 5.68 -10.80
C THR A 255 -5.93 4.78 -11.48
N THR A 256 -6.90 4.28 -10.70
CA THR A 256 -8.11 3.68 -11.28
C THR A 256 -9.15 4.77 -11.51
N TYR A 257 -9.86 4.72 -12.64
CA TYR A 257 -10.95 5.65 -12.93
C TYR A 257 -12.30 4.96 -12.78
N LEU A 258 -13.22 5.59 -12.08
CA LEU A 258 -14.60 5.16 -11.90
C LEU A 258 -15.54 6.13 -12.61
N TYR A 259 -16.57 5.62 -13.30
CA TYR A 259 -17.64 6.43 -13.84
C TYR A 259 -18.80 6.50 -12.84
N LEU A 260 -18.96 7.67 -12.22
CA LEU A 260 -19.94 7.91 -11.18
C LEU A 260 -20.85 9.07 -11.59
N PRO A 261 -22.14 8.83 -11.87
CA PRO A 261 -23.10 9.92 -12.11
C PRO A 261 -23.02 11.01 -11.04
N GLN A 262 -23.38 12.25 -11.37
CA GLN A 262 -23.34 13.36 -10.40
C GLN A 262 -24.15 13.03 -9.14
N ALA A 263 -23.44 12.75 -8.04
CA ALA A 263 -23.99 12.50 -6.71
C ALA A 263 -22.87 12.59 -5.65
N THR A 264 -23.15 12.11 -4.45
CA THR A 264 -22.15 11.94 -3.38
C THR A 264 -21.98 10.44 -3.12
N TYR A 265 -20.72 10.01 -3.01
CA TYR A 265 -20.33 8.62 -2.87
C TYR A 265 -19.46 8.38 -1.64
N ASP A 266 -19.56 7.18 -1.10
CA ASP A 266 -18.60 6.64 -0.13
C ASP A 266 -17.73 5.60 -0.86
N LEU A 267 -16.41 5.66 -0.70
CA LEU A 267 -15.45 4.75 -1.34
C LEU A 267 -14.94 3.75 -0.32
N GLU A 268 -15.02 2.46 -0.61
CA GLU A 268 -14.28 1.41 0.08
C GLU A 268 -12.98 1.13 -0.69
N VAL A 269 -11.83 1.30 -0.03
CA VAL A 269 -10.50 1.08 -0.61
C VAL A 269 -9.77 0.04 0.22
N LYS A 270 -9.28 -1.03 -0.42
CA LYS A 270 -8.50 -2.08 0.26
C LYS A 270 -7.33 -2.53 -0.59
N GLN A 271 -6.27 -3.02 0.06
CA GLN A 271 -5.14 -3.61 -0.64
C GLN A 271 -5.57 -4.87 -1.42
N HIS A 272 -5.18 -4.94 -2.70
CA HIS A 272 -5.53 -6.07 -3.55
C HIS A 272 -4.83 -7.35 -3.07
N GLY A 273 -5.56 -8.46 -3.01
CA GLY A 273 -5.03 -9.77 -2.59
C GLY A 273 -4.98 -10.00 -1.06
N PHE A 274 -5.39 -9.03 -0.24
CA PHE A 274 -5.40 -9.14 1.23
C PHE A 274 -6.84 -9.08 1.79
N ASN A 275 -7.59 -10.17 1.64
CA ASN A 275 -9.01 -10.23 2.02
C ASN A 275 -9.30 -10.17 3.53
N SER A 276 -8.29 -10.37 4.39
CA SER A 276 -8.43 -10.32 5.85
C SER A 276 -8.37 -8.90 6.41
N ILE A 277 -8.17 -7.89 5.56
CA ILE A 277 -8.03 -6.47 5.94
C ILE A 277 -9.34 -5.76 5.58
N SER A 278 -9.91 -5.03 6.54
CA SER A 278 -11.12 -4.24 6.30
C SER A 278 -10.81 -3.07 5.36
N PRO A 279 -11.70 -2.76 4.39
CA PRO A 279 -11.52 -1.59 3.53
C PRO A 279 -11.60 -0.30 4.34
N ILE A 280 -10.80 0.68 3.94
CA ILE A 280 -10.92 2.06 4.41
C ILE A 280 -12.08 2.73 3.70
N VAL A 281 -12.93 3.41 4.47
CA VAL A 281 -14.11 4.09 3.94
C VAL A 281 -13.87 5.59 3.85
N ILE A 282 -13.84 6.12 2.63
CA ILE A 282 -13.78 7.56 2.35
C ILE A 282 -15.19 8.07 2.09
N LYS A 283 -15.75 8.87 2.99
CA LYS A 283 -17.11 9.37 2.87
C LYS A 283 -17.20 10.69 2.11
N GLY A 284 -18.35 10.95 1.51
CA GLY A 284 -18.71 12.29 1.02
C GLY A 284 -17.97 12.74 -0.25
N VAL A 285 -17.52 11.81 -1.09
CA VAL A 285 -16.85 12.11 -2.36
C VAL A 285 -17.90 12.58 -3.37
N LYS A 286 -17.84 13.87 -3.72
CA LYS A 286 -18.73 14.47 -4.73
C LYS A 286 -18.14 14.27 -6.11
N THR A 287 -18.97 13.90 -7.08
CA THR A 287 -18.60 13.80 -8.50
C THR A 287 -19.44 14.73 -9.35
N LEU A 288 -18.88 15.18 -10.46
CA LEU A 288 -19.52 16.04 -11.46
C LEU A 288 -19.45 15.33 -12.82
N ASN A 289 -20.48 15.46 -13.66
CA ASN A 289 -20.54 14.71 -14.92
C ASN A 289 -19.47 15.13 -15.95
N GLU A 290 -18.96 16.36 -15.89
CA GLU A 290 -18.07 16.93 -16.91
C GLU A 290 -16.63 17.18 -16.42
N GLU A 291 -16.36 16.98 -15.12
CA GLU A 291 -15.04 17.20 -14.52
C GLU A 291 -14.52 15.94 -13.85
N VAL A 292 -13.27 15.59 -14.14
CA VAL A 292 -12.59 14.49 -13.46
C VAL A 292 -12.15 14.95 -12.08
N THR A 293 -12.72 14.36 -11.04
CA THR A 293 -12.28 14.55 -9.65
C THR A 293 -11.16 13.57 -9.34
N TYR A 294 -10.10 14.01 -8.66
CA TYR A 294 -9.02 13.14 -8.22
C TYR A 294 -9.02 12.96 -6.70
N LYS A 295 -8.80 11.72 -6.25
CA LYS A 295 -8.61 11.37 -4.84
C LYS A 295 -7.37 10.53 -4.66
N THR A 296 -6.44 11.03 -3.86
CA THR A 296 -5.35 10.23 -3.31
C THR A 296 -5.81 9.67 -1.96
N VAL A 297 -5.70 8.34 -1.81
CA VAL A 297 -6.05 7.62 -0.58
C VAL A 297 -4.79 7.00 -0.02
N SER A 298 -4.45 7.34 1.22
CA SER A 298 -3.36 6.69 1.94
C SER A 298 -3.89 5.50 2.74
N LEU A 299 -3.29 4.33 2.52
CA LEU A 299 -3.42 3.14 3.34
C LEU A 299 -2.23 2.99 4.31
N ASP A 300 -1.58 4.09 4.69
CA ASP A 300 -0.49 4.06 5.67
C ASP A 300 -0.91 3.31 6.92
N GLY A 301 0.04 2.56 7.49
CA GLY A 301 -0.20 1.73 8.66
C GLY A 301 -0.85 2.52 9.78
N ALA A 302 -1.92 1.98 10.32
CA ALA A 302 -2.51 2.48 11.54
C ALA A 302 -1.58 2.23 12.74
N LYS A 303 -1.66 3.11 13.73
CA LYS A 303 -0.84 3.03 14.93
C LYS A 303 -1.65 2.39 16.04
N LEU A 304 -1.20 1.26 16.55
CA LEU A 304 -1.73 0.64 17.75
C LEU A 304 -0.73 0.84 18.89
N ASN A 305 -1.13 1.57 19.92
CA ASN A 305 -0.34 1.75 21.12
C ASN A 305 -0.87 0.84 22.23
N VAL A 306 0.02 0.00 22.77
CA VAL A 306 -0.32 -1.00 23.78
C VAL A 306 0.34 -0.65 25.10
N SER A 307 -0.46 -0.38 26.13
CA SER A 307 0.01 -0.10 27.49
C SER A 307 -0.39 -1.22 28.45
N VAL A 308 0.60 -1.84 29.11
CA VAL A 308 0.35 -2.90 30.08
C VAL A 308 0.75 -2.44 31.46
N PHE A 309 -0.13 -2.67 32.43
CA PHE A 309 0.05 -2.29 33.82
C PHE A 309 -0.01 -3.52 34.74
N ASN A 310 0.57 -3.39 35.92
CA ASN A 310 0.37 -4.28 37.06
C ASN A 310 0.08 -3.42 38.28
N ASN A 311 -1.08 -3.61 38.90
CA ASN A 311 -1.57 -2.80 40.02
C ASN A 311 -1.45 -1.27 39.73
N GLY A 312 -1.73 -0.87 38.48
CA GLY A 312 -1.69 0.53 38.03
C GLY A 312 -0.32 1.08 37.62
N THR A 313 0.77 0.31 37.75
CA THR A 313 2.12 0.72 37.31
C THR A 313 2.50 0.04 36.00
N LEU A 314 3.16 0.74 35.07
CA LEU A 314 3.61 0.16 33.80
C LEU A 314 4.46 -1.09 34.02
N TRP A 315 4.20 -2.12 33.21
CA TRP A 315 4.80 -3.44 33.41
C TRP A 315 5.31 -4.06 32.11
N ASP A 316 6.37 -4.85 32.24
CA ASP A 316 6.99 -5.51 31.12
C ASP A 316 6.22 -6.77 30.73
N SER A 317 5.84 -6.85 29.47
CA SER A 317 4.95 -7.88 28.94
C SER A 317 5.26 -8.14 27.47
N GLN A 318 4.93 -9.34 27.01
CA GLN A 318 4.88 -9.63 25.58
C GLN A 318 3.51 -9.24 25.03
N VAL A 319 3.51 -8.75 23.80
CA VAL A 319 2.31 -8.39 23.03
C VAL A 319 2.32 -9.19 21.75
N ARG A 320 1.18 -9.82 21.41
CA ARG A 320 0.94 -10.49 20.13
C ARG A 320 -0.33 -9.93 19.52
N ILE A 321 -0.27 -9.59 18.25
CA ILE A 321 -1.40 -9.09 17.47
C ILE A 321 -1.71 -10.14 16.42
N ALA A 322 -2.94 -10.64 16.44
CA ALA A 322 -3.42 -11.59 15.46
C ALA A 322 -4.74 -11.10 14.85
N THR A 323 -5.03 -11.54 13.63
CA THR A 323 -6.37 -11.39 13.06
C THR A 323 -7.38 -12.24 13.85
N PRO A 324 -8.71 -12.01 13.70
CA PRO A 324 -9.72 -12.77 14.44
C PRO A 324 -9.71 -14.29 14.15
N ASP A 325 -9.20 -14.70 12.98
CA ASP A 325 -8.96 -16.10 12.60
C ASP A 325 -7.62 -16.67 13.14
N GLY A 326 -6.87 -15.89 13.92
CA GLY A 326 -5.68 -16.34 14.65
C GLY A 326 -4.35 -16.20 13.90
N LYS A 327 -4.33 -15.59 12.71
CA LYS A 327 -3.08 -15.36 11.98
C LYS A 327 -2.27 -14.25 12.64
N LEU A 328 -1.02 -14.56 13.02
CA LEU A 328 -0.12 -13.58 13.63
C LEU A 328 0.24 -12.47 12.62
N VAL A 329 0.10 -11.23 13.06
CA VAL A 329 0.39 -10.01 12.28
C VAL A 329 1.64 -9.33 12.79
N ALA A 330 1.73 -9.14 14.11
CA ALA A 330 2.86 -8.47 14.74
C ALA A 330 3.06 -8.96 16.18
N GLY A 331 4.23 -8.70 16.74
CA GLY A 331 4.52 -8.97 18.14
C GLY A 331 5.71 -8.16 18.64
N SER A 332 5.69 -7.82 19.93
CA SER A 332 6.77 -7.06 20.57
C SER A 332 6.78 -7.31 22.07
N ARG A 333 7.82 -6.81 22.74
CA ARG A 333 7.88 -6.64 24.19
C ARG A 333 7.69 -5.17 24.56
N THR A 334 7.01 -4.88 25.66
CA THR A 334 6.75 -3.52 26.13
C THR A 334 7.95 -2.91 26.87
N TYR A 335 8.80 -3.75 27.49
CA TYR A 335 9.94 -3.30 28.30
C TYR A 335 9.54 -2.30 29.41
N GLY A 336 8.32 -2.44 29.94
CA GLY A 336 7.78 -1.56 30.99
C GLY A 336 7.35 -0.17 30.50
N LYS A 337 7.08 -0.01 29.20
CA LYS A 337 6.66 1.26 28.58
C LYS A 337 5.52 1.02 27.59
N PRO A 338 4.69 2.02 27.26
CA PRO A 338 3.76 1.92 26.14
C PRO A 338 4.49 1.54 24.85
N LYS A 339 3.89 0.63 24.07
CA LYS A 339 4.48 0.12 22.84
C LYS A 339 3.62 0.49 21.64
N GLU A 340 4.11 1.42 20.83
CA GLU A 340 3.55 1.72 19.50
C GLU A 340 3.96 0.63 18.50
N LEU A 341 2.98 0.15 17.75
CA LEU A 341 3.10 -0.83 16.68
C LEU A 341 2.40 -0.27 15.44
N GLN A 342 3.09 -0.26 14.31
CA GLN A 342 2.48 0.05 13.02
C GLN A 342 1.96 -1.24 12.39
N ILE A 343 0.67 -1.28 12.13
CA ILE A 343 -0.03 -2.40 11.52
C ILE A 343 -1.02 -1.87 10.49
N ASP A 344 -1.48 -2.70 9.57
CA ASP A 344 -2.55 -2.29 8.65
C ASP A 344 -3.83 -1.98 9.43
N ALA A 345 -4.71 -1.13 8.89
CA ALA A 345 -6.03 -0.94 9.49
C ALA A 345 -6.85 -2.23 9.39
N GLY A 346 -7.62 -2.52 10.43
CA GLY A 346 -8.36 -3.77 10.49
C GLY A 346 -8.84 -4.08 11.91
N THR A 347 -9.41 -5.26 12.08
CA THR A 347 -9.84 -5.76 13.38
C THR A 347 -8.86 -6.81 13.85
N TYR A 348 -8.39 -6.72 15.09
CA TYR A 348 -7.37 -7.60 15.64
C TYR A 348 -7.69 -8.08 17.06
N ASN A 349 -7.18 -9.25 17.40
CA ASN A 349 -7.06 -9.70 18.77
C ASN A 349 -5.67 -9.32 19.29
N VAL A 350 -5.63 -8.58 20.41
CA VAL A 350 -4.39 -8.15 21.06
C VAL A 350 -4.20 -8.97 22.32
N THR A 351 -3.25 -9.89 22.26
CA THR A 351 -2.86 -10.72 23.40
C THR A 351 -1.73 -10.05 24.16
N VAL A 352 -1.90 -9.82 25.46
CA VAL A 352 -0.85 -9.39 26.38
C VAL A 352 -0.48 -10.53 27.32
N ILE A 353 0.82 -10.80 27.45
CA ILE A 353 1.35 -11.91 28.27
C ILE A 353 2.33 -11.32 29.28
N ALA A 354 1.97 -11.42 30.56
CA ALA A 354 2.80 -11.01 31.66
C ALA A 354 4.00 -11.96 31.84
N ARG A 355 5.20 -11.42 32.04
CA ARG A 355 6.42 -12.23 32.14
C ARG A 355 6.67 -12.80 33.53
N ASP A 356 6.43 -12.00 34.56
CA ASP A 356 6.88 -12.27 35.92
C ASP A 356 5.67 -12.45 36.86
N ILE A 357 4.78 -13.39 36.52
CA ILE A 357 3.61 -13.76 37.31
C ILE A 357 3.36 -15.26 37.32
N HIS A 358 2.95 -15.73 38.49
CA HIS A 358 2.45 -17.08 38.73
C HIS A 358 0.93 -17.03 38.95
N GLY A 359 0.22 -18.05 38.52
CA GLY A 359 -1.24 -18.09 38.53
C GLY A 359 -1.80 -18.49 37.18
N LEU A 360 -3.12 -18.43 37.01
CA LEU A 360 -3.77 -18.84 35.76
C LEU A 360 -3.97 -17.67 34.78
N GLU A 361 -4.07 -16.45 35.27
CA GLU A 361 -4.32 -15.25 34.45
C GLU A 361 -2.99 -14.57 34.09
N LYS A 362 -2.14 -15.28 33.35
CA LYS A 362 -0.85 -14.77 32.84
C LYS A 362 -0.97 -14.12 31.47
N GLU A 363 -2.07 -14.37 30.79
CA GLU A 363 -2.38 -13.92 29.44
C GLU A 363 -3.78 -13.31 29.43
N TYR A 364 -3.94 -12.22 28.70
CA TYR A 364 -5.24 -11.59 28.46
C TYR A 364 -5.37 -11.24 26.99
N VAL A 365 -6.53 -11.51 26.41
CA VAL A 365 -6.84 -11.20 25.01
C VAL A 365 -7.88 -10.09 24.96
N ILE A 366 -7.52 -8.98 24.35
CA ILE A 366 -8.45 -7.92 23.98
C ILE A 366 -8.97 -8.26 22.59
N GLU A 367 -10.21 -8.73 22.51
CA GLU A 367 -10.81 -9.19 21.26
C GLU A 367 -11.34 -8.03 20.42
N ASN A 368 -11.31 -8.20 19.10
CA ASN A 368 -11.97 -7.31 18.13
C ASN A 368 -11.57 -5.83 18.23
N VAL A 369 -10.29 -5.55 18.52
CA VAL A 369 -9.73 -4.19 18.48
C VAL A 369 -9.76 -3.67 17.05
N ALA A 370 -10.63 -2.69 16.81
CA ALA A 370 -10.72 -1.99 15.53
C ALA A 370 -9.64 -0.91 15.46
N VAL A 371 -8.74 -1.05 14.51
CA VAL A 371 -7.61 -0.16 14.28
C VAL A 371 -7.86 0.59 12.98
N GLY A 372 -8.05 1.91 13.07
CA GLY A 372 -8.40 2.79 11.95
C GLY A 372 -7.20 3.55 11.37
N ASN A 373 -7.33 4.01 10.12
CA ASN A 373 -6.27 4.76 9.45
C ASN A 373 -6.10 6.18 9.99
N GLY A 374 -4.85 6.59 10.21
CA GLY A 374 -4.49 7.97 10.58
C GLY A 374 -4.68 8.35 12.05
N GLU A 375 -5.37 7.52 12.84
CA GLU A 375 -5.54 7.70 14.29
C GLU A 375 -4.71 6.68 15.07
N VAL A 376 -4.25 7.07 16.27
CA VAL A 376 -3.60 6.16 17.21
C VAL A 376 -4.69 5.44 17.99
N THR A 377 -4.80 4.13 17.79
CA THR A 377 -5.67 3.27 18.61
C THR A 377 -4.92 2.93 19.89
N GLU A 378 -5.48 3.32 21.04
CA GLU A 378 -4.91 3.04 22.36
C GLU A 378 -5.60 1.81 22.96
N VAL A 379 -4.82 0.81 23.36
CA VAL A 379 -5.32 -0.34 24.11
C VAL A 379 -4.49 -0.52 25.37
N SER A 380 -5.17 -0.92 26.44
CA SER A 380 -4.49 -1.19 27.70
C SER A 380 -5.09 -2.35 28.47
N HIS A 381 -4.25 -2.96 29.31
CA HIS A 381 -4.67 -3.96 30.27
C HIS A 381 -3.88 -3.79 31.57
N ASN A 382 -4.58 -3.95 32.70
CA ASN A 382 -3.97 -3.92 34.02
C ASN A 382 -4.09 -5.29 34.68
N PHE A 383 -2.97 -5.99 34.78
CA PHE A 383 -2.86 -7.19 35.58
C PHE A 383 -2.98 -6.85 37.07
N LYS A 384 -3.48 -7.81 37.82
CA LYS A 384 -3.60 -7.72 39.28
C LYS A 384 -2.70 -8.76 39.89
N THR A 385 -1.90 -8.34 40.87
CA THR A 385 -1.00 -9.24 41.60
C THR A 385 -0.95 -8.92 43.08
N GLY A 386 -0.68 -9.94 43.89
CA GLY A 386 -0.15 -9.78 45.24
C GLY A 386 1.19 -10.50 45.37
N THR A 387 1.98 -10.12 46.37
CA THR A 387 3.28 -10.74 46.64
C THR A 387 3.15 -11.76 47.76
N ALA A 388 3.56 -13.00 47.51
CA ALA A 388 3.66 -14.04 48.52
C ALA A 388 5.14 -14.35 48.79
N ILE A 389 5.58 -14.10 50.02
CA ILE A 389 6.92 -14.43 50.52
C ILE A 389 6.79 -15.73 51.33
N LEU A 390 7.21 -16.84 50.73
CA LEU A 390 6.96 -18.19 51.26
C LEU A 390 8.27 -18.90 51.62
N GLY A 391 8.33 -19.47 52.82
CA GLY A 391 9.51 -20.15 53.33
C GLY A 391 9.20 -21.45 54.05
N ALA A 392 10.22 -22.27 54.25
CA ALA A 392 10.14 -23.51 55.02
C ALA A 392 11.22 -23.53 56.11
N THR A 393 10.87 -24.04 57.29
CA THR A 393 11.79 -24.27 58.42
C THR A 393 11.76 -25.72 58.88
N TYR A 394 12.85 -26.15 59.50
CA TYR A 394 12.97 -27.43 60.21
C TYR A 394 13.81 -27.19 61.46
N GLN A 395 13.27 -27.54 62.63
CA GLN A 395 13.84 -27.19 63.94
C GLN A 395 14.14 -25.69 64.04
N GLU A 396 13.20 -24.85 63.58
CA GLU A 396 13.30 -23.39 63.55
C GLU A 396 14.43 -22.82 62.67
N GLN A 397 15.15 -23.66 61.91
CA GLN A 397 16.20 -23.24 60.98
C GLN A 397 15.70 -23.25 59.53
N PRO A 398 16.17 -22.33 58.65
CA PRO A 398 15.81 -22.33 57.23
C PRO A 398 16.08 -23.67 56.55
N PHE A 399 15.03 -24.23 55.95
CA PHE A 399 15.05 -25.56 55.36
C PHE A 399 14.87 -25.50 53.84
N ASP A 400 15.57 -26.39 53.13
CA ASP A 400 15.37 -26.56 51.69
C ASP A 400 14.26 -27.56 51.45
N ALA A 401 13.13 -27.07 50.95
CA ALA A 401 11.94 -27.87 50.66
C ALA A 401 11.59 -27.76 49.17
N HIS A 402 10.96 -28.79 48.63
CA HIS A 402 10.11 -28.59 47.47
C HIS A 402 8.86 -27.82 47.91
N ILE A 403 8.43 -26.89 47.07
CA ILE A 403 7.17 -26.16 47.20
C ILE A 403 6.32 -26.45 45.97
N ASP A 404 5.03 -26.70 46.19
CA ASP A 404 3.98 -26.69 45.16
C ASP A 404 2.87 -25.74 45.61
N ILE A 405 2.47 -24.86 44.70
CA ILE A 405 1.39 -23.89 44.92
C ILE A 405 0.30 -24.22 43.92
N LYS A 406 -0.87 -24.59 44.43
CA LYS A 406 -2.07 -24.86 43.63
C LYS A 406 -3.13 -23.82 43.89
N GLU A 407 -3.75 -23.34 42.82
CA GLU A 407 -4.94 -22.51 42.97
C GLU A 407 -6.11 -23.39 43.43
N VAL A 408 -6.79 -23.01 44.51
CA VAL A 408 -7.79 -23.87 45.16
C VAL A 408 -9.01 -24.09 44.28
N SER A 409 -9.44 -23.07 43.52
CA SER A 409 -10.64 -23.14 42.68
C SER A 409 -10.51 -24.14 41.53
N THR A 410 -9.28 -24.32 41.00
CA THR A 410 -9.04 -25.17 39.82
C THR A 410 -8.19 -26.41 40.11
N GLY A 411 -7.53 -26.46 41.27
CA GLY A 411 -6.57 -27.50 41.65
C GLY A 411 -5.28 -27.50 40.82
N LYS A 412 -5.10 -26.54 39.91
CA LYS A 412 -3.95 -26.48 39.00
C LYS A 412 -2.72 -25.95 39.74
N SER A 413 -1.58 -26.61 39.57
CA SER A 413 -0.29 -26.11 40.04
C SER A 413 0.12 -24.88 39.23
N VAL A 414 0.40 -23.78 39.92
CA VAL A 414 0.80 -22.49 39.34
C VAL A 414 2.28 -22.17 39.56
N TYR A 415 2.91 -22.87 40.50
CA TYR A 415 4.34 -22.81 40.79
C TYR A 415 4.79 -24.10 41.47
N ALA A 416 5.90 -24.68 41.01
CA ALA A 416 6.55 -25.79 41.71
C ALA A 416 8.08 -25.67 41.56
N PHE A 417 8.80 -25.56 42.69
CA PHE A 417 10.26 -25.44 42.68
C PHE A 417 10.87 -25.81 44.05
N ARG A 418 12.17 -25.56 44.24
CA ARG A 418 12.86 -25.71 45.53
C ARG A 418 13.07 -24.35 46.22
N THR A 419 12.90 -24.29 47.53
CA THR A 419 13.13 -23.09 48.34
C THR A 419 14.61 -22.74 48.46
N ARG A 420 15.53 -23.73 48.48
CA ARG A 420 16.98 -23.54 48.65
C ARG A 420 17.36 -22.78 49.92
N LYS A 421 16.71 -23.11 51.05
CA LYS A 421 16.93 -22.49 52.38
C LYS A 421 16.71 -20.97 52.42
N ARG A 422 15.84 -20.44 51.55
CA ARG A 422 15.45 -19.02 51.55
C ARG A 422 13.94 -18.88 51.38
N ASN A 423 13.43 -17.72 51.75
CA ASN A 423 12.07 -17.33 51.38
C ASN A 423 12.02 -17.03 49.88
N LEU A 424 11.00 -17.54 49.22
CA LEU A 424 10.70 -17.25 47.83
C LEU A 424 9.71 -16.10 47.76
N GLU A 425 10.09 -15.03 47.08
CA GLU A 425 9.18 -13.93 46.76
C GLU A 425 8.52 -14.23 45.41
N LEU A 426 7.20 -14.39 45.42
CA LEU A 426 6.42 -14.80 44.26
C LEU A 426 5.29 -13.79 44.02
N LEU A 427 5.19 -13.30 42.79
CA LEU A 427 4.03 -12.54 42.32
C LEU A 427 2.95 -13.54 41.88
N LEU A 428 1.79 -13.47 42.54
CA LEU A 428 0.64 -14.34 42.28
C LEU A 428 -0.58 -13.52 41.87
N ASN A 429 -1.42 -14.05 40.98
CA ASN A 429 -2.77 -13.50 40.77
C ASN A 429 -3.55 -13.50 42.11
N PRO A 430 -4.43 -12.50 42.38
CA PRO A 430 -5.29 -12.53 43.56
C PRO A 430 -6.14 -13.80 43.60
N GLY A 431 -6.24 -14.41 44.78
CA GLY A 431 -6.98 -15.67 44.92
C GLY A 431 -6.53 -16.49 46.12
N THR A 432 -7.08 -17.69 46.22
CA THR A 432 -6.82 -18.63 47.30
C THR A 432 -5.96 -19.77 46.79
N TYR A 433 -4.85 -20.02 47.48
CA TYR A 433 -3.87 -21.03 47.08
C TYR A 433 -3.61 -22.03 48.19
N GLU A 434 -3.50 -23.30 47.82
CA GLU A 434 -2.95 -24.35 48.65
C GLU A 434 -1.44 -24.40 48.41
N VAL A 435 -0.66 -24.26 49.48
CA VAL A 435 0.79 -24.32 49.46
C VAL A 435 1.22 -25.58 50.19
N SER A 436 1.99 -26.42 49.53
CA SER A 436 2.56 -27.64 50.09
C SER A 436 4.08 -27.58 50.09
N PHE A 437 4.69 -27.88 51.23
CA PHE A 437 6.14 -28.07 51.36
C PHE A 437 6.46 -29.52 51.73
N TRP A 438 7.52 -30.08 51.13
CA TRP A 438 8.04 -31.39 51.50
C TRP A 438 9.54 -31.52 51.25
N GLU A 439 10.17 -32.51 51.86
CA GLU A 439 11.61 -32.75 51.76
C GLU A 439 12.04 -33.13 50.32
N PRO A 440 13.11 -32.54 49.77
CA PRO A 440 13.69 -32.96 48.49
C PRO A 440 14.21 -34.40 48.53
N ASN A 441 13.93 -35.19 47.49
CA ASN A 441 14.42 -36.56 47.31
C ASN A 441 13.88 -37.63 48.28
N ALA A 442 12.83 -37.34 49.05
CA ALA A 442 12.17 -38.37 49.84
C ALA A 442 11.32 -39.30 48.94
N TYR A 443 11.87 -40.46 48.57
CA TYR A 443 11.20 -41.49 47.76
C TYR A 443 10.20 -42.36 48.54
N ASN A 444 9.87 -42.01 49.80
CA ASN A 444 9.09 -42.85 50.71
C ASN A 444 7.76 -42.20 51.15
N LYS A 445 6.70 -43.02 51.28
CA LYS A 445 5.31 -42.63 51.57
C LYS A 445 5.08 -41.97 52.96
N THR A 446 6.15 -41.70 53.71
CA THR A 446 6.16 -41.09 55.06
C THR A 446 6.89 -39.75 55.11
N ALA A 447 7.31 -39.18 53.97
CA ALA A 447 7.86 -37.83 53.90
C ALA A 447 6.85 -36.83 54.48
N LYS A 448 7.15 -36.31 55.66
CA LYS A 448 6.28 -35.37 56.38
C LYS A 448 6.34 -34.02 55.68
N GLY A 449 5.27 -33.70 54.95
CA GLY A 449 5.06 -32.39 54.39
C GLY A 449 4.21 -31.52 55.30
N VAL A 450 4.10 -30.24 54.95
CA VAL A 450 3.11 -29.33 55.51
C VAL A 450 2.33 -28.69 54.38
N THR A 451 1.01 -28.74 54.48
CA THR A 451 0.09 -28.12 53.53
C THR A 451 -0.78 -27.12 54.26
N PHE A 452 -0.95 -25.93 53.69
CA PHE A 452 -1.80 -24.88 54.24
C PHE A 452 -2.35 -24.00 53.12
N THR A 453 -3.43 -23.29 53.44
CA THR A 453 -4.01 -22.31 52.52
C THR A 453 -3.48 -20.90 52.79
N ILE A 454 -3.36 -20.11 51.73
CA ILE A 454 -3.12 -18.67 51.76
C ILE A 454 -4.14 -17.93 50.90
N GLU A 455 -4.42 -16.68 51.25
CA GLU A 455 -5.19 -15.75 50.44
C GLU A 455 -4.26 -14.62 49.97
N VAL A 456 -4.10 -14.48 48.66
CA VAL A 456 -3.31 -13.41 48.04
C VAL A 456 -4.27 -12.31 47.60
N LYS A 457 -3.99 -11.06 48.03
CA LYS A 457 -4.80 -9.87 47.71
C LYS A 457 -4.04 -8.92 46.80
N GLU A 458 -4.76 -8.24 45.91
CA GLU A 458 -4.24 -7.22 45.01
C GLU A 458 -3.43 -6.15 45.78
N GLY A 459 -2.19 -5.92 45.33
CA GLY A 459 -1.29 -4.91 45.90
C GLY A 459 -0.82 -5.18 47.33
N LYS A 460 -1.12 -6.36 47.91
CA LYS A 460 -0.71 -6.73 49.27
C LYS A 460 0.45 -7.72 49.24
N THR A 461 1.30 -7.62 50.26
CA THR A 461 2.35 -8.61 50.53
C THR A 461 1.91 -9.50 51.68
N LEU A 462 1.98 -10.80 51.49
CA LEU A 462 1.82 -11.83 52.51
C LEU A 462 3.16 -12.50 52.75
N THR A 463 3.54 -12.69 54.02
CA THR A 463 4.70 -13.51 54.38
C THR A 463 4.23 -14.70 55.20
N LYS A 464 4.65 -15.92 54.82
CA LYS A 464 4.34 -17.12 55.58
C LYS A 464 5.48 -18.13 55.49
N THR A 465 5.92 -18.57 56.66
CA THR A 465 6.89 -19.66 56.82
C THR A 465 6.21 -20.82 57.50
N ALA A 466 6.50 -22.04 57.08
CA ALA A 466 5.91 -23.23 57.68
C ALA A 466 6.99 -24.24 58.09
N GLU A 467 6.79 -24.83 59.28
CA GLU A 467 7.63 -25.89 59.81
C GLU A 467 7.30 -27.22 59.11
N VAL A 468 8.28 -27.78 58.41
CA VAL A 468 8.24 -29.14 57.85
C VAL A 468 8.58 -30.10 58.99
N LYS A 469 7.70 -31.04 59.35
CA LYS A 469 7.83 -31.87 60.58
C LYS A 469 8.51 -33.21 60.39
#